data_AF-T0YQA1-F1
#
_entry.id   AF-T0YQA1-F1
#
_cell.length_a   1.000
_cell.length_b   1.000
_cell.length_c   1.000
_cell.angle_alpha   90.00
_cell.angle_beta   90.00
_cell.angle_gamma   90.00
#
_symmetry.space_group_name_H-M   'P 1'
#
loop_
_entity.id
_entity.type
_entity.pdbx_description
1 polymer ?
#
loop_
_entity_poly.entity_id
_entity_poly.type
_entity_poly.pdbx_seq_one_letter_code
_entity_poly.pdbx_strand_id
1 'polypeptide(L)'
;ILLIAYLFYRTFLLLRGTRAIQLAKGILVLVVATQLSAILSLQATHFILQTAELALLVAIPVVFQPELRRVLEQLGRSPIFGGQRLLHDLTDKSFQTLLDQIVKAARVLSSDHVGALLVMERETGLKDLVETGVPVDARVSVGDHRQHFLAAHATA
;
A
#
# COMPACT_ATOMS: atom_id res chain seq x y z
N ILE A 1 12.49 11.41 -27.32
CA ILE A 1 12.06 12.47 -26.38
C ILE A 1 10.66 12.20 -25.83
N LEU A 2 9.65 11.86 -26.65
CA LEU A 2 8.28 11.58 -26.19
C LEU A 2 8.16 10.46 -25.13
N LEU A 3 8.87 9.33 -25.32
CA LEU A 3 8.88 8.24 -24.33
C LEU A 3 9.42 8.69 -22.96
N ILE A 4 10.54 9.42 -22.98
CA ILE A 4 11.17 9.95 -21.77
C ILE A 4 10.25 10.98 -21.10
N ALA A 5 9.63 11.87 -21.88
CA ALA A 5 8.68 12.85 -21.38
C ALA A 5 7.45 12.17 -20.72
N TYR A 6 6.91 11.13 -21.34
CA TYR A 6 5.81 10.34 -20.76
C TYR A 6 6.23 9.68 -19.45
N LEU A 7 7.43 9.07 -19.41
CA LEU A 7 7.97 8.44 -18.20
C LEU A 7 8.08 9.45 -17.05
N PHE A 8 8.72 10.60 -17.30
CA PHE A 8 8.84 11.68 -16.31
C PHE A 8 7.49 12.21 -15.86
N TYR A 9 6.55 12.41 -16.79
CA TYR A 9 5.20 12.86 -16.48
C TYR A 9 4.46 11.88 -15.56
N ARG A 10 4.53 10.58 -15.87
CA ARG A 10 3.97 9.50 -15.03
C ARG A 10 4.59 9.51 -13.63
N THR A 11 5.91 9.56 -13.54
CA THR A 11 6.62 9.60 -12.24
C THR A 11 6.24 10.84 -11.44
N PHE A 12 6.17 12.01 -12.07
CA PHE A 12 5.76 13.25 -11.41
C PHE A 12 4.32 13.17 -10.89
N LEU A 13 3.41 12.59 -11.68
CA LEU A 13 2.01 12.40 -11.27
C LEU A 13 1.89 11.47 -10.05
N LEU A 14 2.71 10.42 -9.99
CA LEU A 14 2.76 9.47 -8.86
C LEU A 14 3.34 10.10 -7.59
N LEU A 15 4.34 10.98 -7.73
CA LEU A 15 4.92 11.70 -6.60
C LEU A 15 4.01 12.83 -6.11
N ARG A 16 3.07 13.31 -6.94
CA ARG A 16 2.19 14.44 -6.63
C ARG A 16 1.34 14.18 -5.39
N GLY A 17 1.49 15.03 -4.37
CA GLY A 17 0.74 14.91 -3.11
C GLY A 17 1.36 13.93 -2.10
N THR A 18 2.49 13.31 -2.43
CA THR A 18 3.22 12.46 -1.47
C THR A 18 4.13 13.29 -0.58
N ARG A 19 4.50 12.72 0.58
CA ARG A 19 5.54 13.29 1.47
C ARG A 19 6.87 13.53 0.74
N ALA A 20 7.16 12.74 -0.31
CA ALA A 20 8.37 12.89 -1.11
C ALA A 20 8.49 14.26 -1.78
N ILE A 21 7.39 14.87 -2.24
CA ILE A 21 7.43 16.23 -2.82
C ILE A 21 7.71 17.29 -1.75
N GLN A 22 7.17 17.13 -0.55
CA GLN A 22 7.44 18.07 0.54
C GLN A 22 8.92 18.01 0.94
N LEU A 23 9.49 16.80 1.02
CA LEU A 23 10.91 16.60 1.24
C LEU A 23 11.74 17.20 0.10
N ALA A 24 11.42 16.91 -1.16
CA ALA A 24 12.12 17.47 -2.32
C ALA A 24 12.12 19.01 -2.33
N LYS A 25 10.99 19.64 -1.98
CA LYS A 25 10.92 21.11 -1.81
C LYS A 25 11.81 21.60 -0.67
N GLY A 26 11.83 20.91 0.47
CA GLY A 26 12.71 21.24 1.59
C GLY A 26 14.19 21.15 1.22
N ILE A 27 14.59 20.08 0.52
CA ILE A 27 15.94 19.90 0.00
C ILE A 27 16.30 21.02 -0.98
N LEU A 28 15.38 21.36 -1.90
CA LEU A 28 15.59 22.44 -2.86
C LEU A 28 15.83 23.79 -2.15
N VAL A 29 15.01 24.10 -1.14
CA VAL A 29 15.17 25.33 -0.34
C VAL A 29 16.51 25.33 0.41
N LEU A 30 16.89 24.19 1.01
CA LEU A 30 18.17 24.04 1.70
C LEU A 30 19.34 24.34 0.76
N VAL A 31 19.39 23.67 -0.40
CA VAL A 31 20.45 23.85 -1.40
C VAL A 31 20.50 25.29 -1.91
N VAL A 32 19.36 25.89 -2.23
CA VAL A 32 19.30 27.29 -2.64
C VAL A 32 19.82 28.22 -1.54
N ALA A 33 19.45 27.98 -0.28
CA ALA A 33 19.94 28.76 0.85
C ALA A 33 21.46 28.62 1.04
N THR A 34 22.01 27.41 0.89
CA THR A 34 23.46 27.16 0.96
C THR A 34 24.19 27.94 -0.11
N GLN A 35 23.72 27.89 -1.36
CA GLN A 35 24.33 28.62 -2.47
C GLN A 35 24.23 30.13 -2.28
N LEU A 36 23.08 30.64 -1.82
CA LEU A 36 22.93 32.06 -1.48
C LEU A 36 23.89 32.47 -0.36
N SER A 37 24.02 31.67 0.71
CA SER A 37 24.93 31.98 1.81
C SER A 37 26.40 32.04 1.37
N ALA A 38 26.80 31.22 0.39
CA ALA A 38 28.13 31.26 -0.20
C ALA A 38 28.38 32.55 -1.00
N ILE A 39 27.41 32.96 -1.83
CA ILE A 39 27.50 34.19 -2.63
C ILE A 39 27.53 35.43 -1.73
N LEU A 40 26.73 35.45 -0.66
CA LEU A 40 26.68 36.52 0.32
C LEU A 40 27.87 36.50 1.30
N SER A 41 28.80 35.54 1.18
CA SER A 41 29.95 35.36 2.07
C SER A 41 29.59 35.19 3.56
N LEU A 42 28.43 34.58 3.84
CA LEU A 42 27.95 34.31 5.20
C LEU A 42 28.59 33.05 5.76
N GLN A 43 29.82 33.16 6.26
CA GLN A 43 30.68 32.02 6.59
C GLN A 43 30.07 31.05 7.64
N ALA A 44 29.53 31.59 8.74
CA ALA A 44 28.91 30.77 9.78
C ALA A 44 27.64 30.07 9.30
N THR A 45 26.75 30.79 8.61
CA THR A 45 25.51 30.23 8.06
C THR A 45 25.81 29.17 7.00
N HIS A 46 26.76 29.44 6.11
CA HIS A 46 27.20 28.50 5.09
C HIS A 46 27.72 27.20 5.70
N PHE A 47 28.54 27.30 6.74
CA PHE A 47 29.04 26.13 7.47
C PHE A 47 27.90 25.27 8.07
N ILE A 48 26.90 25.90 8.69
CA ILE A 48 25.75 25.19 9.27
C ILE A 48 24.91 24.53 8.17
N LEU A 49 24.60 25.26 7.10
CA LEU A 49 23.80 24.75 5.97
C LEU A 49 24.51 23.59 5.25
N GLN A 50 25.81 23.71 5.02
CA GLN A 50 26.63 22.66 4.43
C GLN A 50 26.68 21.40 5.32
N THR A 51 26.78 21.58 6.65
CA THR A 51 26.71 20.46 7.59
C THR A 51 25.33 19.79 7.56
N ALA A 52 24.26 20.57 7.44
CA ALA A 52 22.91 20.06 7.30
C ALA A 52 22.71 19.26 6.00
N GLU A 53 23.31 19.68 4.88
CA GLU A 53 23.30 18.92 3.63
C GLU A 53 23.99 17.55 3.76
N LEU A 54 25.13 17.49 4.45
CA LEU A 54 25.82 16.23 4.74
C LEU A 54 24.96 15.32 5.63
N ALA A 55 24.32 15.86 6.66
CA ALA A 55 23.41 15.10 7.51
C ALA A 55 22.19 14.59 6.72
N LEU A 56 21.67 15.39 5.79
CA LEU A 56 20.54 15.04 4.93
C LEU A 56 20.87 13.86 4.00
N LEU A 57 22.08 13.77 3.44
CA LEU A 57 22.50 12.63 2.61
C LEU A 57 22.41 11.30 3.37
N VAL A 58 22.67 11.31 4.68
CA VAL A 58 22.53 10.13 5.55
C VAL A 58 21.09 9.95 6.01
N ALA A 59 20.38 11.04 6.32
CA ALA A 59 19.01 10.98 6.81
C ALA A 59 18.00 10.50 5.76
N ILE A 60 18.20 10.83 4.48
CA ILE A 60 17.28 10.43 3.39
C ILE A 60 17.12 8.90 3.33
N PRO A 61 18.19 8.09 3.16
CA PRO A 61 18.06 6.63 3.16
C PRO A 61 17.41 6.06 4.41
N VAL A 62 17.70 6.64 5.59
CA VAL A 62 17.14 6.19 6.88
C VAL A 62 15.64 6.46 6.95
N VAL A 63 15.19 7.66 6.56
CA VAL A 63 13.78 8.04 6.57
C VAL A 63 12.98 7.28 5.51
N PHE A 64 13.55 7.10 4.32
CA PHE A 64 12.91 6.39 3.20
C PHE A 64 13.10 4.87 3.24
N GLN A 65 13.78 4.35 4.26
CA GLN A 65 14.02 2.91 4.41
C GLN A 65 12.71 2.09 4.38
N PRO A 66 11.62 2.49 5.08
CA PRO A 66 10.36 1.74 5.06
C PRO A 66 9.69 1.72 3.69
N GLU A 67 9.71 2.84 2.95
CA GLU A 67 9.12 2.94 1.62
C GLU A 67 9.87 2.09 0.60
N LEU A 68 11.21 2.17 0.59
CA LEU A 68 12.04 1.34 -0.29
C LEU A 68 11.79 -0.14 -0.02
N ARG A 69 11.70 -0.53 1.26
CA ARG A 69 11.35 -1.90 1.65
C ARG A 69 9.99 -2.32 1.11
N ARG A 70 8.95 -1.50 1.29
CA ARG A 70 7.59 -1.80 0.80
C ARG A 70 7.53 -1.93 -0.72
N VAL A 71 8.22 -1.06 -1.45
CA VAL A 71 8.28 -1.13 -2.92
C VAL A 71 8.97 -2.41 -3.38
N LEU A 72 10.09 -2.80 -2.75
CA LEU A 72 10.76 -4.06 -3.04
C LEU A 72 9.90 -5.28 -2.68
N GLU A 73 9.18 -5.24 -1.55
CA GLU A 73 8.24 -6.28 -1.15
C GLU A 73 7.09 -6.42 -2.18
N GLN A 74 6.55 -5.31 -2.69
CA GLN A 74 5.50 -5.33 -3.72
C GLN A 74 6.02 -5.81 -5.08
N LEU A 75 7.23 -5.40 -5.47
CA LEU A 75 7.87 -5.90 -6.69
C LEU A 75 8.17 -7.41 -6.60
N GLY A 76 8.56 -7.88 -5.41
CA GLY A 76 8.79 -9.31 -5.13
C GLY A 76 7.52 -10.14 -4.99
N ARG A 77 6.38 -9.51 -4.65
CA ARG A 77 5.04 -10.13 -4.63
C ARG A 77 4.27 -9.96 -5.93
N SER A 78 4.82 -9.25 -6.91
CA SER A 78 4.17 -9.09 -8.20
C SER A 78 3.99 -10.47 -8.83
N PRO A 79 2.76 -10.90 -9.19
CA PRO A 79 2.48 -12.18 -9.81
C PRO A 79 2.91 -12.15 -11.28
N ILE A 80 4.16 -11.78 -11.55
CA ILE A 80 4.74 -11.83 -12.90
C ILE A 80 4.83 -13.30 -13.38
N PHE A 81 4.74 -14.26 -12.45
CA PHE A 81 4.77 -15.71 -12.71
C PHE A 81 3.58 -16.48 -12.11
N GLY A 82 2.40 -15.87 -12.05
CA GLY A 82 1.21 -16.46 -11.43
C GLY A 82 -0.04 -16.46 -12.31
N GLY A 83 -0.01 -17.14 -13.45
CA GLY A 83 -1.17 -17.89 -13.96
C GLY A 83 -2.55 -17.24 -14.07
N GLN A 84 -2.70 -15.93 -14.30
CA GLN A 84 -4.04 -15.30 -14.40
C GLN A 84 -4.79 -15.55 -15.73
N ARG A 85 -4.33 -16.50 -16.55
CA ARG A 85 -5.00 -16.88 -17.81
C ARG A 85 -5.68 -18.25 -17.80
N LEU A 86 -5.61 -19.02 -16.71
CA LEU A 86 -6.20 -20.36 -16.66
C LEU A 86 -7.46 -20.47 -15.78
N LEU A 87 -7.86 -19.43 -15.05
CA LEU A 87 -9.04 -19.47 -14.19
C LEU A 87 -10.30 -18.83 -14.78
N HIS A 88 -10.30 -18.41 -16.05
CA HIS A 88 -11.49 -17.74 -16.58
C HIS A 88 -12.69 -18.70 -16.82
N ASP A 89 -12.46 -20.00 -17.01
CA ASP A 89 -13.53 -20.97 -17.31
C ASP A 89 -14.08 -21.75 -16.09
N LEU A 90 -13.45 -21.65 -14.92
CA LEU A 90 -13.89 -22.33 -13.68
C LEU A 90 -14.50 -21.37 -12.64
N THR A 91 -14.53 -20.06 -12.91
CA THR A 91 -14.79 -19.01 -11.93
C THR A 91 -16.28 -18.69 -11.71
N ASP A 92 -17.15 -18.85 -12.70
CA ASP A 92 -18.54 -18.39 -12.52
C ASP A 92 -19.31 -19.15 -11.44
N LYS A 93 -19.20 -20.47 -11.38
CA LYS A 93 -19.96 -21.25 -10.38
C LYS A 93 -19.42 -21.08 -8.96
N SER A 94 -18.11 -21.04 -8.79
CA SER A 94 -17.48 -20.88 -7.47
C SER A 94 -17.71 -19.47 -6.92
N PHE A 95 -17.60 -18.45 -7.77
CA PHE A 95 -17.86 -17.07 -7.38
C PHE A 95 -19.32 -16.82 -7.02
N GLN A 96 -20.27 -17.37 -7.80
CA GLN A 96 -21.70 -17.28 -7.47
C GLN A 96 -22.02 -18.00 -6.16
N THR A 97 -21.41 -19.17 -5.92
CA THR A 97 -21.58 -19.90 -4.66
C THR A 97 -21.05 -19.09 -3.47
N LEU A 98 -19.89 -18.44 -3.61
CA LEU A 98 -19.33 -17.57 -2.57
C LEU A 98 -20.25 -16.37 -2.28
N LEU A 99 -20.79 -15.72 -3.31
CA LEU A 99 -21.74 -14.61 -3.14
C LEU A 99 -23.01 -15.06 -2.42
N ASP A 100 -23.58 -16.21 -2.79
CA ASP A 100 -24.76 -16.78 -2.12
C ASP A 100 -24.50 -17.05 -0.63
N GLN A 101 -23.32 -17.55 -0.28
CA GLN A 101 -22.94 -17.78 1.11
C GLN A 101 -22.78 -16.47 1.89
N ILE A 102 -22.18 -15.44 1.30
CA ILE A 102 -22.05 -14.12 1.92
C ILE A 102 -23.42 -13.49 2.16
N VAL A 103 -24.33 -13.56 1.19
CA VAL A 103 -25.70 -13.03 1.33
C VAL A 103 -26.48 -13.77 2.42
N LYS A 104 -26.36 -15.10 2.49
CA LYS A 104 -26.96 -15.91 3.57
C LYS A 104 -26.41 -15.51 4.94
N ALA A 105 -25.08 -15.37 5.07
CA ALA A 105 -24.44 -14.97 6.31
C ALA A 105 -24.91 -13.57 6.76
N ALA A 106 -24.99 -12.61 5.82
CA ALA A 106 -25.49 -11.27 6.11
C ALA A 106 -26.95 -11.27 6.58
N ARG A 107 -27.81 -12.14 6.02
CA ARG A 107 -29.21 -12.29 6.48
C ARG A 107 -29.29 -12.81 7.91
N VAL A 108 -28.49 -13.82 8.26
CA VAL A 108 -28.45 -14.37 9.63
C VAL A 108 -27.95 -13.32 10.63
N LEU A 109 -26.89 -12.60 10.29
CA LEU A 109 -26.36 -11.54 11.15
C LEU A 109 -27.36 -10.39 11.34
N SER A 110 -28.11 -10.05 10.28
CA SER A 110 -29.17 -9.06 10.34
C SER A 110 -30.35 -9.51 11.21
N SER A 111 -30.82 -10.75 11.08
CA SER A 111 -31.91 -11.28 11.92
C SER A 111 -31.53 -11.30 13.40
N ASP A 112 -30.27 -11.62 13.68
CA ASP A 112 -29.74 -11.72 15.04
C ASP A 112 -29.30 -10.37 15.61
N HIS A 113 -29.47 -9.27 14.84
CA HIS A 113 -29.07 -7.91 15.21
C HIS A 113 -27.58 -7.81 15.57
N VAL A 114 -26.73 -8.62 14.92
CA VAL A 114 -25.28 -8.64 15.11
C VAL A 114 -24.60 -7.78 14.05
N GLY A 115 -23.88 -6.75 14.49
CA GLY A 115 -23.03 -5.95 13.60
C GLY A 115 -21.78 -6.71 13.17
N ALA A 116 -21.49 -6.72 11.87
CA ALA A 116 -20.29 -7.36 11.31
C ALA A 116 -19.63 -6.48 10.23
N LEU A 117 -18.30 -6.56 10.15
CA LEU A 117 -17.51 -5.92 9.10
C LEU A 117 -16.91 -7.02 8.21
N LEU A 118 -17.29 -7.03 6.93
CA LEU A 118 -16.74 -7.95 5.94
C LEU A 118 -15.84 -7.18 4.97
N VAL A 119 -14.58 -7.58 4.87
CA VAL A 119 -13.60 -6.97 3.95
C VAL A 119 -13.18 -8.02 2.91
N MET A 120 -13.27 -7.66 1.63
CA MET A 120 -12.86 -8.50 0.50
C MET A 120 -11.58 -7.95 -0.11
N GLU A 121 -10.53 -8.77 -0.13
CA GLU A 121 -9.31 -8.44 -0.87
C GLU A 121 -9.63 -8.34 -2.37
N ARG A 122 -9.02 -7.35 -3.04
CA ARG A 122 -9.11 -7.18 -4.49
C ARG A 122 -7.70 -7.12 -5.05
N GLU A 123 -7.36 -6.08 -5.82
CA GLU A 123 -6.02 -5.93 -6.39
C GLU A 123 -4.98 -5.50 -5.35
N THR A 124 -5.40 -4.76 -4.32
CA THR A 124 -4.53 -4.35 -3.22
C THR A 124 -4.61 -5.36 -2.10
N GLY A 125 -3.50 -6.03 -1.83
CA GLY A 125 -3.44 -7.07 -0.80
C GLY A 125 -3.66 -6.53 0.61
N LEU A 126 -4.41 -7.26 1.43
CA LEU A 126 -4.79 -6.85 2.79
C LEU A 126 -3.88 -7.44 3.87
N LYS A 127 -2.72 -7.98 3.49
CA LYS A 127 -1.85 -8.76 4.39
C LYS A 127 -1.51 -8.02 5.69
N ASP A 128 -1.20 -6.73 5.61
CA ASP A 128 -0.85 -5.91 6.78
C ASP A 128 -2.03 -5.76 7.77
N LEU A 129 -3.29 -5.80 7.28
CA LEU A 129 -4.47 -5.82 8.14
C LEU A 129 -4.72 -7.22 8.70
N VAL A 130 -4.58 -8.26 7.88
CA VAL A 130 -4.81 -9.66 8.29
C VAL A 130 -3.81 -10.12 9.36
N GLU A 131 -2.56 -9.66 9.29
CA GLU A 131 -1.52 -9.98 10.29
C GLU A 131 -1.85 -9.47 11.70
N THR A 132 -2.74 -8.48 11.83
CA THR A 132 -3.23 -8.00 13.14
C THR A 132 -4.41 -8.80 13.69
N GLY A 133 -5.02 -9.65 12.87
CA GLY A 133 -6.17 -10.47 13.22
C GLY A 133 -5.80 -11.88 13.70
N VAL A 134 -6.82 -12.66 14.03
CA VAL A 134 -6.67 -14.10 14.28
C VAL A 134 -6.81 -14.83 12.94
N PRO A 135 -5.79 -15.58 12.48
CA PRO A 135 -5.88 -16.33 11.24
C PRO A 135 -6.89 -17.47 11.39
N VAL A 136 -7.93 -17.47 10.56
CA VAL A 136 -8.92 -18.54 10.50
C VAL A 136 -8.92 -19.06 9.07
N ASP A 137 -8.20 -20.15 8.84
CA ASP A 137 -8.08 -20.80 7.53
C ASP A 137 -9.34 -21.64 7.22
N ALA A 138 -10.47 -20.95 7.05
CA ALA A 138 -11.78 -21.54 6.89
C ALA A 138 -12.37 -21.25 5.51
N ARG A 139 -13.08 -22.25 4.95
CA ARG A 139 -13.91 -22.04 3.75
C ARG A 139 -15.19 -21.32 4.14
N VAL A 140 -15.57 -20.32 3.35
CA VAL A 140 -16.83 -19.58 3.53
C VAL A 140 -18.01 -20.53 3.33
N SER A 141 -18.73 -20.82 4.41
CA SER A 141 -19.92 -21.67 4.40
C SER A 141 -20.87 -21.25 5.52
N VAL A 142 -22.16 -21.14 5.21
CA VAL A 142 -23.23 -21.01 6.19
C VAL A 142 -23.77 -22.41 6.44
N GLY A 143 -23.45 -22.97 7.61
CA GLY A 143 -23.98 -24.26 8.03
C GLY A 143 -25.50 -24.19 8.21
N ASP A 144 -26.23 -25.00 7.45
CA ASP A 144 -27.69 -25.16 7.56
C ASP A 144 -28.12 -25.86 8.87
N HIS A 145 -27.16 -26.22 9.74
CA HIS A 145 -27.41 -26.90 11.00
C HIS A 145 -26.67 -26.20 12.14
N ARG A 146 -27.39 -25.29 12.81
CA ARG A 146 -27.43 -24.95 14.25
C ARG A 146 -26.20 -25.04 15.17
N GLN A 147 -24.97 -25.26 14.71
CA GLN A 147 -23.77 -25.24 15.54
C GLN A 147 -22.60 -24.66 14.74
N HIS A 148 -21.89 -23.72 15.35
CA HIS A 148 -20.69 -23.00 14.89
C HIS A 148 -20.93 -21.65 14.21
N PHE A 149 -21.06 -20.68 15.10
CA PHE A 149 -21.02 -19.24 14.88
C PHE A 149 -19.69 -18.78 14.24
N LEU A 150 -19.80 -17.89 13.24
CA LEU A 150 -18.84 -16.87 12.80
C LEU A 150 -17.38 -17.27 12.55
N ALA A 151 -17.05 -17.47 11.27
CA ALA A 151 -15.72 -17.18 10.73
C ALA A 151 -15.87 -16.49 9.36
N ALA A 152 -16.00 -15.16 9.39
CA ALA A 152 -15.94 -14.35 8.20
C ALA A 152 -14.50 -13.86 8.00
N HIS A 153 -13.72 -14.58 7.18
CA HIS A 153 -12.68 -13.96 6.37
C HIS A 153 -12.48 -14.83 5.12
N ALA A 154 -13.01 -14.34 4.00
CA ALA A 154 -12.79 -14.95 2.69
C ALA A 154 -11.38 -14.55 2.23
N THR A 155 -10.42 -15.44 2.38
CA THR A 155 -9.19 -15.42 1.58
C THR A 155 -9.49 -16.06 0.24
N ALA A 156 -9.44 -15.25 -0.82
CA ALA A 156 -9.31 -15.70 -2.20
C ALA A 156 -7.92 -15.32 -2.70
#